data_AF-A0A2T8HXW3-F1
#
_entry.id   AF-A0A2T8HXW3-F1
#
_cell.length_a   1.000
_cell.length_b   1.000
_cell.length_c   1.000
_cell.angle_alpha   90.00
_cell.angle_beta   90.00
_cell.angle_gamma   90.00
#
_symmetry.space_group_name_H-M   'P 1'
#
loop_
_entity.id
_entity.type
_entity.pdbx_description
1 polymer ?
#
loop_
_entity_poly.entity_id
_entity_poly.type
_entity_poly.pdbx_seq_one_letter_code
_entity_poly.pdbx_strand_id
1 'polypeptide(L)'
;MSDLAPVERRLSDALERIAYQLEKGPAVGGAARGAVFGLGAKPEAAPDPEQAATIASLREALEKERSANAQLSERVHQVKQRQETTIAQLERRLARLTEQLDLQSLEMLRLKKANAKLMTANSGLREAQIEAFPDATLINKSISAELEALQAERRAEMAEMEEILAELKPLLAAEAQ
;
A
#
# COMPACT_ATOMS: atom_id res chain seq x y z
N MET A 1 20.22 -11.80 -28.88
CA MET A 1 20.54 -10.46 -28.36
C MET A 1 21.27 -9.59 -29.42
N SER A 2 20.98 -9.77 -30.71
CA SER A 2 21.78 -9.18 -31.81
C SER A 2 21.03 -8.12 -32.64
N ASP A 3 19.76 -7.87 -32.34
CA ASP A 3 18.87 -6.97 -33.11
C ASP A 3 18.77 -5.54 -32.56
N LEU A 4 19.43 -5.24 -31.44
CA LEU A 4 19.40 -3.90 -30.81
C LEU A 4 20.41 -2.92 -31.43
N ALA A 5 21.56 -3.42 -31.91
CA ALA A 5 22.60 -2.60 -32.52
C ALA A 5 22.14 -1.70 -33.70
N PRO A 6 21.29 -2.15 -34.64
CA PRO A 6 20.80 -1.27 -35.71
C PRO A 6 19.80 -0.21 -35.20
N VAL A 7 19.07 -0.49 -34.13
CA VAL A 7 18.11 0.44 -33.53
C VAL A 7 18.83 1.52 -32.74
N GLU A 8 19.88 1.16 -31.99
CA GLU A 8 20.73 2.10 -31.26
C GLU A 8 21.43 3.09 -32.20
N ARG A 9 21.98 2.61 -33.34
CA ARG A 9 22.60 3.50 -34.34
C ARG A 9 21.62 4.51 -34.91
N ARG A 10 20.40 4.09 -35.22
CA ARG A 10 19.35 4.98 -35.74
C ARG A 10 18.88 6.00 -34.71
N LEU A 11 18.82 5.60 -33.44
CA LEU A 11 18.50 6.51 -32.33
C LEU A 11 19.58 7.57 -32.16
N SER A 12 20.87 7.19 -32.18
CA SER A 12 21.97 8.14 -32.08
C SER A 12 21.97 9.16 -33.23
N ASP A 13 21.79 8.71 -34.48
CA ASP A 13 21.71 9.60 -35.65
C ASP A 13 20.53 10.56 -35.56
N ALA A 14 19.37 10.10 -35.06
CA ALA A 14 18.19 10.93 -34.87
C ALA A 14 18.42 12.00 -33.79
N LEU A 15 19.09 11.64 -32.70
CA LEU A 15 19.41 12.55 -31.60
C LEU A 15 20.43 13.61 -32.01
N GLU A 16 21.46 13.24 -32.77
CA GLU A 16 22.43 14.20 -33.33
C GLU A 16 21.77 15.19 -34.29
N ARG A 17 20.83 14.73 -35.11
CA ARG A 17 20.07 15.60 -36.02
C ARG A 17 19.18 16.60 -35.29
N ILE A 18 18.57 16.18 -34.17
CA ILE A 18 17.77 17.06 -33.31
C ILE A 18 18.66 18.06 -32.58
N ALA A 19 19.82 17.62 -32.06
CA ALA A 19 20.80 18.50 -31.44
C ALA A 19 21.30 19.58 -32.42
N TYR A 20 21.61 19.18 -33.66
CA TYR A 20 22.02 20.12 -34.72
C TYR A 20 20.92 21.14 -35.07
N GLN A 21 19.66 20.72 -35.10
CA GLN A 21 18.54 21.64 -35.38
C GLN A 21 18.21 22.57 -34.20
N LEU A 22 18.46 22.12 -32.97
CA LEU A 22 18.37 22.95 -31.77
C LEU A 22 19.49 23.99 -31.71
N GLU A 23 20.72 23.61 -32.06
CA GLU A 23 21.86 24.55 -32.16
C GLU A 23 21.66 25.56 -33.29
N LYS A 24 21.00 25.16 -34.38
CA LYS A 24 20.75 26.06 -35.51
C LYS A 24 19.60 27.04 -35.23
N GLY A 25 18.72 26.73 -34.28
CA GLY A 25 17.58 27.56 -33.84
C GLY A 25 16.59 27.92 -34.96
N PRO A 26 15.37 28.37 -34.63
CA PRO A 26 14.49 28.93 -35.65
C PRO A 26 15.07 30.29 -36.08
N ALA A 27 15.57 30.38 -37.30
CA ALA A 27 15.94 31.66 -37.89
C ALA A 27 14.66 32.51 -38.11
N VAL A 28 14.36 33.40 -37.17
CA VAL A 28 13.43 34.51 -37.33
C VAL A 28 14.05 35.73 -36.64
N GLY A 29 14.29 36.86 -37.30
CA GLY A 29 13.90 37.25 -38.65
C GLY A 29 14.36 38.66 -39.03
N GLY A 30 13.89 39.13 -40.19
CA GLY A 30 14.05 40.51 -40.66
C GLY A 30 14.10 40.65 -42.19
N ALA A 31 12.93 40.85 -42.80
CA ALA A 31 12.62 41.31 -44.17
C ALA A 31 13.77 41.62 -45.17
N ALA A 32 13.77 40.92 -46.33
CA ALA A 32 13.55 41.53 -47.67
C ALA A 32 13.70 40.51 -48.83
N ARG A 33 12.66 40.48 -49.68
CA ARG A 33 12.64 40.29 -51.15
C ARG A 33 13.19 39.00 -51.78
N GLY A 34 12.31 38.36 -52.55
CA GLY A 34 12.60 38.09 -53.96
C GLY A 34 12.63 36.62 -54.42
N ALA A 35 11.45 36.15 -54.85
CA ALA A 35 11.22 35.25 -55.99
C ALA A 35 12.06 33.96 -56.12
N VAL A 36 11.42 32.80 -55.94
CA VAL A 36 11.56 31.68 -56.89
C VAL A 36 10.23 30.92 -57.01
N PHE A 37 9.77 30.82 -58.25
CA PHE A 37 8.74 29.92 -58.79
C PHE A 37 7.26 30.28 -58.66
N GLY A 38 6.72 30.75 -59.80
CA GLY A 38 5.30 30.97 -60.01
C GLY A 38 4.50 29.68 -60.06
N LEU A 39 3.53 29.59 -59.17
CA LEU A 39 2.26 28.93 -59.36
C LEU A 39 1.23 29.93 -58.84
N GLY A 40 0.32 30.33 -59.72
CA GLY A 40 -0.53 31.51 -59.56
C GLY A 40 -1.09 31.68 -58.16
N ALA A 41 -0.94 32.88 -57.62
CA ALA A 41 -1.75 33.38 -56.53
C ALA A 41 -3.22 33.30 -56.97
N LYS A 42 -3.85 32.16 -56.70
CA LYS A 42 -5.27 32.16 -56.39
C LYS A 42 -5.40 33.15 -55.23
N PRO A 43 -6.29 34.16 -55.32
CA PRO A 43 -6.59 34.96 -54.15
C PRO A 43 -6.92 33.95 -53.04
N GLU A 44 -6.17 33.98 -51.94
CA GLU A 44 -6.64 33.41 -50.68
C GLU A 44 -7.98 34.08 -50.47
N ALA A 45 -9.05 33.32 -50.79
CA ALA A 45 -10.37 33.67 -50.37
C ALA A 45 -10.23 33.93 -48.87
N ALA A 46 -10.65 35.13 -48.44
CA ALA A 46 -10.82 35.43 -47.04
C ALA A 46 -11.43 34.18 -46.38
N PRO A 47 -10.90 33.71 -45.24
CA PRO A 47 -11.41 32.49 -44.62
C PRO A 47 -12.92 32.62 -44.57
N ASP A 48 -13.63 31.65 -45.17
CA ASP A 48 -15.09 31.70 -45.21
C ASP A 48 -15.56 32.04 -43.79
N PRO A 49 -16.44 33.03 -43.61
CA PRO A 49 -16.80 33.53 -42.28
C PRO A 49 -17.32 32.39 -41.37
N GLU A 50 -17.85 31.32 -41.98
CA GLU A 50 -18.26 30.07 -41.33
C GLU A 50 -17.08 29.23 -40.79
N GLN A 51 -15.93 29.19 -41.49
CA GLN A 51 -14.71 28.53 -41.02
C GLN A 51 -14.04 29.29 -39.87
N ALA A 52 -14.06 30.62 -39.92
CA ALA A 52 -13.57 31.44 -38.82
C ALA A 52 -14.44 31.29 -37.55
N ALA A 53 -15.77 31.24 -37.73
CA ALA A 53 -16.72 31.02 -36.64
C ALA A 53 -16.58 29.61 -36.01
N THR A 54 -16.41 28.57 -36.83
CA THR A 54 -16.19 27.20 -36.32
C THR A 54 -14.87 27.07 -35.57
N ILE A 55 -13.78 27.65 -36.07
CA ILE A 55 -12.48 27.68 -35.36
C ILE A 55 -12.60 28.40 -34.00
N ALA A 56 -13.33 29.52 -33.94
CA ALA A 56 -13.58 30.23 -32.68
C ALA A 56 -14.36 29.36 -31.68
N SER A 57 -15.43 28.69 -32.13
CA SER A 57 -16.23 27.79 -31.28
C SER A 57 -15.43 26.59 -30.75
N LEU A 58 -14.58 25.98 -31.59
CA LEU A 58 -13.73 24.87 -31.20
C LEU A 58 -12.65 25.29 -30.18
N ARG A 59 -12.10 26.50 -30.34
CA ARG A 59 -11.15 27.07 -29.36
C ARG A 59 -11.82 27.32 -28.01
N GLU A 60 -13.04 27.84 -28.01
CA GLU A 60 -13.81 28.04 -26.77
C GLU A 60 -14.13 26.70 -26.08
N ALA A 61 -14.56 25.69 -26.84
CA ALA A 61 -14.78 24.34 -26.31
C ALA A 61 -13.50 23.73 -25.73
N LEU A 62 -12.36 23.93 -26.40
CA LEU A 62 -11.06 23.41 -25.96
C LEU A 62 -10.54 24.12 -24.69
N GLU A 63 -10.76 25.43 -24.57
CA GLU A 63 -10.53 26.20 -23.33
C GLU A 63 -11.39 25.67 -22.17
N LYS A 64 -12.70 25.43 -22.41
CA LYS A 64 -13.61 24.85 -21.41
C LYS A 64 -13.14 23.47 -20.95
N GLU A 65 -12.80 22.57 -21.88
CA GLU A 65 -12.29 21.24 -21.57
C GLU A 65 -10.95 21.29 -20.82
N ARG A 66 -10.04 22.19 -21.20
CA ARG A 66 -8.77 22.39 -20.46
C ARG A 66 -9.01 22.87 -19.04
N SER A 67 -9.93 23.81 -18.83
CA SER A 67 -10.29 24.30 -17.50
C SER A 67 -10.92 23.21 -16.64
N ALA A 68 -11.79 22.37 -17.21
CA ALA A 68 -12.40 21.24 -16.53
C ALA A 68 -11.36 20.17 -16.16
N ASN A 69 -10.43 19.87 -17.08
CA ASN A 69 -9.36 18.91 -16.84
C ASN A 69 -8.39 19.41 -15.74
N ALA A 70 -8.06 20.71 -15.73
CA ALA A 70 -7.25 21.30 -14.66
C ALA A 70 -7.92 21.16 -13.28
N GLN A 71 -9.22 21.45 -13.19
CA GLN A 71 -9.99 21.29 -11.95
C GLN A 71 -10.08 19.82 -11.50
N LEU A 72 -10.29 18.88 -12.43
CA LEU A 72 -10.33 17.45 -12.12
C LEU A 72 -8.96 16.94 -11.67
N SER A 73 -7.88 17.37 -12.33
CA SER A 73 -6.51 17.03 -11.96
C SER A 73 -6.16 17.53 -10.57
N GLU A 74 -6.57 18.76 -10.23
CA GLU A 74 -6.40 19.32 -8.89
C GLU A 74 -7.20 18.55 -7.84
N ARG A 75 -8.46 18.22 -8.11
CA ARG A 75 -9.29 17.38 -7.22
C ARG A 75 -8.68 16.00 -7.00
N VAL A 76 -8.19 15.36 -8.07
CA VAL A 76 -7.50 14.06 -7.96
C VAL A 76 -6.23 14.18 -7.12
N HIS A 77 -5.45 15.25 -7.30
CA HIS A 77 -4.25 15.48 -6.49
C HIS A 77 -4.60 15.69 -5.01
N GLN A 78 -5.62 16.48 -4.70
CA GLN A 78 -6.10 16.68 -3.33
C GLN A 78 -6.62 15.37 -2.70
N VAL A 79 -7.34 14.55 -3.47
CA VAL A 79 -7.81 13.24 -2.99
C VAL A 79 -6.63 12.31 -2.73
N LYS A 80 -5.66 12.24 -3.65
CA LYS A 80 -4.44 11.43 -3.47
C LYS A 80 -3.66 11.86 -2.23
N GLN A 81 -3.43 13.16 -2.04
CA GLN A 81 -2.76 13.67 -0.83
C GLN A 81 -3.53 13.29 0.44
N ARG A 82 -4.86 13.43 0.45
CA ARG A 82 -5.68 12.99 1.60
C ARG A 82 -5.53 11.49 1.84
N GLN A 83 -5.61 10.68 0.79
CA GLN A 83 -5.45 9.23 0.89
C GLN A 83 -4.07 8.85 1.43
N GLU A 84 -3.00 9.40 0.87
CA GLU A 84 -1.62 9.18 1.34
C GLU A 84 -1.46 9.55 2.81
N THR A 85 -2.01 10.69 3.24
CA THR A 85 -1.96 11.09 4.66
C THR A 85 -2.74 10.13 5.57
N THR A 86 -3.92 9.66 5.13
CA THR A 86 -4.72 8.70 5.89
C THR A 86 -4.05 7.33 5.97
N ILE A 87 -3.46 6.86 4.86
CA ILE A 87 -2.72 5.60 4.80
C ILE A 87 -1.51 5.67 5.73
N ALA A 88 -0.71 6.73 5.65
CA ALA A 88 0.43 6.91 6.55
C ALA A 88 0.02 6.98 8.04
N GLN A 89 -1.14 7.55 8.35
CA GLN A 89 -1.68 7.55 9.72
C GLN A 89 -2.11 6.14 10.17
N LEU A 90 -2.77 5.39 9.28
CA LEU A 90 -3.20 4.02 9.56
C LEU A 90 -2.00 3.09 9.73
N GLU A 91 -1.00 3.17 8.87
CA GLU A 91 0.25 2.39 8.97
C GLU A 91 0.96 2.65 10.30
N ARG A 92 1.05 3.92 10.73
CA ARG A 92 1.62 4.26 12.05
C ARG A 92 0.79 3.70 13.21
N ARG A 93 -0.55 3.70 13.09
CA ARG A 93 -1.43 3.11 14.11
C ARG A 93 -1.28 1.60 14.16
N LEU A 94 -1.22 0.93 13.01
CA LEU A 94 -0.99 -0.50 12.92
C LEU A 94 0.35 -0.88 13.54
N ALA A 95 1.44 -0.20 13.17
CA ALA A 95 2.76 -0.46 13.76
C ALA A 95 2.75 -0.34 15.30
N ARG A 96 2.08 0.69 15.84
CA ARG A 96 1.93 0.86 17.29
C ARG A 96 1.09 -0.24 17.95
N LEU A 97 0.00 -0.65 17.30
CA LEU A 97 -0.86 -1.71 17.83
C LEU A 97 -0.15 -3.07 17.81
N THR A 98 0.61 -3.37 16.76
CA THR A 98 1.44 -4.57 16.68
C THR A 98 2.47 -4.59 17.80
N GLU A 99 3.20 -3.49 18.03
CA GLU A 99 4.17 -3.39 19.12
C GLU A 99 3.50 -3.57 20.50
N GLN A 100 2.33 -2.98 20.71
CA GLN A 100 1.56 -3.17 21.94
C GLN A 100 1.14 -4.62 22.15
N LEU A 101 0.71 -5.30 21.08
CA LEU A 101 0.32 -6.71 21.12
C LEU A 101 1.51 -7.63 21.44
N ASP A 102 2.68 -7.35 20.87
CA ASP A 102 3.92 -8.09 21.18
C ASP A 102 4.30 -7.93 22.66
N LEU A 103 4.25 -6.70 23.19
CA LEU A 103 4.53 -6.42 24.60
C LEU A 103 3.54 -7.14 25.54
N GLN A 104 2.25 -7.09 25.21
CA GLN A 104 1.21 -7.79 25.98
C GLN A 104 1.39 -9.31 25.92
N SER A 105 1.78 -9.87 24.78
CA SER A 105 2.06 -11.30 24.63
C SER A 105 3.22 -11.75 25.51
N LEU A 106 4.29 -10.94 25.57
CA LEU A 106 5.42 -11.19 26.48
C LEU A 106 5.00 -11.12 27.96
N GLU A 107 4.16 -10.17 28.32
CA GLU A 107 3.65 -10.04 29.68
C GLU A 107 2.73 -11.20 30.07
N MET A 108 1.86 -11.64 29.16
CA MET A 108 1.01 -12.82 29.34
C MET A 108 1.85 -14.09 29.55
N LEU A 109 2.92 -14.28 28.77
CA LEU A 109 3.85 -15.40 28.97
C LEU A 109 4.56 -15.34 30.33
N ARG A 110 4.97 -14.14 30.77
CA ARG A 110 5.55 -13.95 32.12
C ARG A 110 4.54 -14.29 33.21
N LEU A 111 3.30 -13.86 33.07
CA LEU A 111 2.22 -14.18 34.01
C LEU A 111 1.92 -15.68 34.04
N LYS A 112 1.78 -16.34 32.88
CA LYS A 112 1.62 -17.81 32.79
C LYS A 112 2.75 -18.53 33.55
N LYS A 113 4.01 -18.12 33.33
CA LYS A 113 5.17 -18.70 34.03
C LYS A 113 5.16 -18.43 35.55
N ALA A 114 4.77 -17.23 35.97
CA ALA A 114 4.65 -16.90 37.39
C ALA A 114 3.54 -17.73 38.06
N ASN A 115 2.41 -17.91 37.37
CA ASN A 115 1.30 -18.71 37.87
C ASN A 115 1.68 -20.20 37.99
N ALA A 116 2.37 -20.76 36.99
CA ALA A 116 2.90 -22.12 37.07
C ALA A 116 3.83 -22.30 38.28
N LYS A 117 4.75 -21.35 38.53
CA LYS A 117 5.61 -21.36 39.71
C LYS A 117 4.82 -21.29 41.02
N LEU A 118 3.77 -20.46 41.07
CA LEU A 118 2.90 -20.37 42.24
C LEU A 118 2.14 -21.67 42.47
N MET A 119 1.66 -22.34 41.42
CA MET A 119 1.01 -23.64 41.54
C MET A 119 1.97 -24.69 42.07
N THR A 120 3.20 -24.76 41.54
CA THR A 120 4.22 -25.70 42.05
C THR A 120 4.60 -25.41 43.50
N ALA A 121 4.71 -24.13 43.88
CA ALA A 121 5.03 -23.75 45.26
C ALA A 121 3.88 -24.09 46.22
N ASN A 122 2.63 -23.87 45.81
CA ASN A 122 1.46 -24.25 46.60
C ASN A 122 1.32 -25.77 46.73
N SER A 123 1.63 -26.55 45.68
CA SER A 123 1.68 -28.01 45.76
C SER A 123 2.71 -28.47 46.79
N GLY A 124 3.93 -27.96 46.72
CA GLY A 124 4.99 -28.31 47.69
C GLY A 124 4.65 -27.90 49.13
N LEU A 125 4.03 -26.74 49.33
CA LEU A 125 3.54 -26.32 50.66
C LEU A 125 2.42 -27.23 51.17
N ARG A 126 1.52 -27.69 50.30
CA ARG A 126 0.47 -28.65 50.66
C ARG A 126 1.05 -30.01 51.00
N GLU A 127 1.99 -30.53 50.23
CA GLU A 127 2.68 -31.79 50.52
C GLU A 127 3.37 -31.74 51.89
N ALA A 128 4.12 -30.66 52.17
CA ALA A 128 4.75 -30.45 53.48
C ALA A 128 3.72 -30.32 54.61
N GLN A 129 2.57 -29.69 54.35
CA GLN A 129 1.47 -29.58 55.32
C GLN A 129 0.79 -30.93 55.58
N ILE A 130 0.62 -31.77 54.55
CA ILE A 130 0.03 -33.12 54.67
C ILE A 130 0.97 -34.03 55.48
N GLU A 131 2.28 -33.95 55.22
CA GLU A 131 3.30 -34.69 55.99
C GLU A 131 3.29 -34.29 57.47
N ALA A 132 3.02 -33.02 57.77
CA ALA A 132 2.88 -32.52 59.13
C ALA A 132 1.48 -32.78 59.77
N PHE A 133 0.41 -32.73 58.97
CA PHE A 133 -1.00 -32.85 59.39
C PHE A 133 -1.90 -33.37 58.24
N PRO A 134 -2.20 -34.68 58.18
CA PRO A 134 -2.98 -35.25 57.08
C PRO A 134 -4.49 -35.11 57.32
N ASP A 135 -5.09 -34.03 56.82
CA ASP A 135 -6.55 -33.89 56.73
C ASP A 135 -7.05 -34.36 55.35
N ALA A 136 -7.74 -35.50 55.33
CA ALA A 136 -8.30 -36.11 54.12
C ALA A 136 -9.27 -35.20 53.35
N THR A 137 -9.93 -34.26 54.03
CA THR A 137 -10.85 -33.32 53.39
C THR A 137 -10.12 -32.22 52.61
N LEU A 138 -8.95 -31.78 53.09
CA LEU A 138 -8.09 -30.82 52.39
C LEU A 138 -7.42 -31.46 51.17
N ILE A 139 -7.03 -32.73 51.27
CA ILE A 139 -6.47 -33.51 50.14
C ILE A 139 -7.50 -33.63 49.01
N ASN A 140 -8.75 -33.98 49.31
CA ASN A 140 -9.78 -34.08 48.27
C ASN A 140 -10.10 -32.71 47.63
N LYS A 141 -10.03 -31.62 48.41
CA LYS A 141 -10.17 -30.25 47.90
C LYS A 141 -8.99 -29.82 47.04
N SER A 142 -7.77 -30.28 47.34
CA SER A 142 -6.61 -29.96 46.51
C SER A 142 -6.66 -30.67 45.16
N ILE A 143 -6.99 -31.96 45.16
CA ILE A 143 -7.11 -32.77 43.94
C ILE A 143 -8.21 -32.24 43.02
N SER A 144 -9.35 -31.83 43.58
CA SER A 144 -10.43 -31.21 42.79
C SER A 144 -10.00 -29.88 42.17
N ALA A 145 -9.30 -29.02 42.93
CA ALA A 145 -8.76 -27.77 42.40
C ALA A 145 -7.70 -27.99 41.30
N GLU A 146 -6.86 -29.03 41.42
CA GLU A 146 -5.88 -29.40 40.39
C GLU A 146 -6.54 -29.92 39.11
N LEU A 147 -7.58 -30.75 39.25
CA LEU A 147 -8.38 -31.20 38.11
C LEU A 147 -9.04 -30.03 37.38
N GLU A 148 -9.61 -29.07 38.12
CA GLU A 148 -10.19 -27.86 37.53
C GLU A 148 -9.14 -27.01 36.81
N ALA A 149 -7.95 -26.85 37.39
CA ALA A 149 -6.84 -26.13 36.78
C ALA A 149 -6.36 -26.81 35.48
N LEU A 150 -6.15 -28.13 35.51
CA LEU A 150 -5.77 -28.92 34.32
C LEU A 150 -6.84 -28.86 33.22
N GLN A 151 -8.12 -28.90 33.60
CA GLN A 151 -9.22 -28.76 32.65
C GLN A 151 -9.31 -27.34 32.06
N ALA A 152 -8.96 -26.31 32.82
CA ALA A 152 -8.90 -24.94 32.32
C ALA A 152 -7.73 -24.74 31.36
N GLU A 153 -6.55 -25.29 31.69
CA GLU A 153 -5.37 -25.30 30.82
C GLU A 153 -5.65 -26.02 29.50
N ARG A 154 -6.21 -27.23 29.55
CA ARG A 154 -6.63 -27.99 28.35
C ARG A 154 -7.61 -27.21 27.48
N ARG A 155 -8.57 -26.50 28.08
CA ARG A 155 -9.52 -25.66 27.34
C ARG A 155 -8.83 -24.47 26.67
N ALA A 156 -7.84 -23.87 27.32
CA ALA A 156 -7.04 -22.80 26.72
C ALA A 156 -6.20 -23.32 25.54
N GLU A 157 -5.55 -24.47 25.69
CA GLU A 157 -4.79 -25.13 24.60
C GLU A 157 -5.68 -25.45 23.38
N MET A 158 -6.90 -25.97 23.63
CA MET A 158 -7.84 -26.24 22.55
C MET A 158 -8.27 -24.95 21.82
N ALA A 159 -8.49 -23.86 22.55
CA ALA A 159 -8.83 -22.58 21.94
C ALA A 159 -7.68 -22.02 21.10
N GLU A 160 -6.43 -22.09 21.59
CA GLU A 160 -5.23 -21.69 20.83
C GLU A 160 -5.09 -22.56 19.55
N MET A 161 -5.37 -23.87 19.63
CA MET A 161 -5.36 -24.76 18.46
C MET A 161 -6.45 -24.42 17.43
N GLU A 162 -7.66 -24.11 17.90
CA GLU A 162 -8.77 -23.71 17.02
C GLU A 162 -8.48 -22.38 16.29
N GLU A 163 -7.82 -21.44 16.97
CA GLU A 163 -7.36 -20.18 16.39
C GLU A 163 -6.31 -20.40 15.29
N ILE A 164 -5.28 -21.21 15.57
CA ILE A 164 -4.27 -21.60 14.58
C ILE A 164 -4.93 -22.28 13.37
N LEU A 165 -5.87 -23.20 13.60
CA LEU A 165 -6.60 -23.87 12.51
C LEU A 165 -7.46 -22.90 11.70
N ALA A 166 -8.04 -21.88 12.33
CA ALA A 166 -8.81 -20.85 11.65
C ALA A 166 -7.93 -19.98 10.74
N GLU A 167 -6.70 -19.67 11.16
CA GLU A 167 -5.72 -18.93 10.34
C GLU A 167 -5.14 -19.77 9.19
N LEU A 168 -4.94 -21.08 9.39
CA LEU A 168 -4.40 -21.97 8.36
C LEU A 168 -5.40 -22.32 7.26
N LYS A 169 -6.70 -22.44 7.59
CA LYS A 169 -7.78 -22.75 6.62
C LYS A 169 -7.79 -21.86 5.37
N PRO A 170 -7.74 -20.52 5.45
CA PRO A 170 -7.73 -19.68 4.26
C PRO A 170 -6.48 -19.84 3.39
N LEU A 171 -5.31 -20.15 3.99
CA LEU A 171 -4.08 -20.39 3.25
C LEU A 171 -4.16 -21.67 2.40
N LEU A 172 -4.73 -22.74 2.96
CA LEU A 172 -4.97 -24.00 2.25
C LEU A 172 -6.03 -23.86 1.14
N ALA A 173 -7.03 -22.99 1.32
CA ALA A 173 -8.05 -22.73 0.30
C ALA A 173 -7.53 -21.88 -0.87
N ALA A 174 -6.51 -21.04 -0.64
CA ALA A 174 -5.89 -20.20 -1.66
C ALA A 174 -4.92 -20.97 -2.58
N GLU A 175 -4.33 -22.08 -2.12
CA GLU A 175 -3.49 -22.96 -2.96
C GLU A 175 -4.31 -23.93 -3.84
N ALA A 176 -5.61 -24.08 -3.57
CA ALA A 176 -6.50 -24.99 -4.29
C ALA A 176 -7.28 -24.33 -5.46
N GLN A 177 -7.01 -23.07 -5.78
CA GLN A 177 -7.56 -22.31 -6.91
C GLN A 177 -6.45 -21.92 -7.89
#